data_AF-A0A8S3RGJ9-F1
#
_entry.id   AF-A0A8S3RGJ9-F1
#
_cell.length_a   1.000
_cell.length_b   1.000
_cell.length_c   1.000
_cell.angle_alpha   90.00
_cell.angle_beta   90.00
_cell.angle_gamma   90.00
#
_symmetry.space_group_name_H-M   'P 1'
#
loop_
_entity.id
_entity.type
_entity.pdbx_description
1 polymer ?
#
loop_
_entity_poly.entity_id
_entity_poly.type
_entity_poly.pdbx_seq_one_letter_code
_entity_poly.pdbx_strand_id
1 'polypeptide(L)'
;MQIDLVLFLLVFSINVISATISEDYGEWGNWGDWSKCSVTCGYGSIHRNKNWIYKNGQVSNYTYSMIVECWTKKACPVDGGWTMWTAWSDCTRMCGGGTSTRTRLCLAPEPSSNGRNCDGYPREEQQCNVIFCPVLPDNFDMSVCNDTTFICKSQRQCISEVFHCDNKLQCHDGSDELPDECRKFNSLNSSGSQLNIVMNIMIIVIATLSVIVITNHPHCRRAQDLLVDITYYRYQSSDEGIYNVFCTETYNDYTVSKLVA
;
A
#
# COMPACT_ATOMS: atom_id res chain seq x y z
N MET A 1 -31.39 52.83 71.14
CA MET A 1 -30.22 53.59 70.65
C MET A 1 -29.09 52.59 70.46
N GLN A 2 -28.51 52.52 69.25
CA GLN A 2 -27.29 51.78 68.91
C GLN A 2 -27.41 50.31 68.44
N ILE A 3 -28.35 49.99 67.52
CA ILE A 3 -28.17 48.87 66.55
C ILE A 3 -28.71 49.29 65.16
N ASP A 4 -28.41 50.52 64.72
CA ASP A 4 -28.87 51.05 63.40
C ASP A 4 -27.76 51.76 62.60
N LEU A 5 -26.48 51.58 62.96
CA LEU A 5 -25.37 52.23 62.25
C LEU A 5 -24.39 51.26 61.59
N VAL A 6 -24.43 49.96 61.91
CA VAL A 6 -23.50 48.97 61.35
C VAL A 6 -24.03 48.35 60.05
N LEU A 7 -25.36 48.30 59.88
CA LEU A 7 -25.96 47.76 58.65
C LEU A 7 -26.01 48.77 57.49
N PHE A 8 -25.90 50.07 57.78
CA PHE A 8 -25.88 51.13 56.76
C PHE A 8 -24.48 51.38 56.16
N LEU A 9 -23.41 50.97 56.87
CA LEU A 9 -22.03 51.14 56.41
C LEU A 9 -21.52 49.95 55.57
N LEU A 10 -22.23 48.81 55.52
CA LEU A 10 -21.82 47.63 54.76
C LEU A 10 -22.49 47.50 53.38
N VAL A 11 -23.45 48.37 53.03
CA VAL A 11 -24.15 48.30 51.73
C VAL A 11 -23.95 49.56 50.87
N PHE A 12 -23.23 50.57 51.36
CA PHE A 12 -22.85 51.77 50.58
C PHE A 12 -21.37 51.82 50.16
N SER A 13 -20.68 50.66 50.12
CA SER A 13 -19.43 50.49 49.37
C SER A 13 -19.62 49.71 48.08
N ILE A 14 -20.87 49.39 47.72
CA ILE A 14 -21.20 48.86 46.39
C ILE A 14 -21.54 50.07 45.51
N ASN A 15 -20.84 50.18 44.38
CA ASN A 15 -20.81 51.29 43.41
C ASN A 15 -19.76 52.35 43.76
N VAL A 16 -18.63 52.47 43.08
CA VAL A 16 -18.24 51.99 41.76
C VAL A 16 -16.76 51.69 41.90
N ILE A 17 -16.36 50.41 41.99
CA ILE A 17 -15.06 50.09 41.41
C ILE A 17 -15.32 50.42 39.95
N SER A 18 -14.84 51.58 39.51
CA SER A 18 -14.51 51.74 38.12
C SER A 18 -13.51 50.62 37.91
N ALA A 19 -14.00 49.45 37.50
CA ALA A 19 -13.24 48.61 36.62
C ALA A 19 -13.00 49.57 35.45
N THR A 20 -11.89 50.32 35.54
CA THR A 20 -11.19 50.80 34.38
C THR A 20 -11.13 49.55 33.54
N ILE A 21 -12.00 49.48 32.53
CA ILE A 21 -11.92 48.42 31.56
C ILE A 21 -10.49 48.56 31.07
N SER A 22 -9.64 47.62 31.49
CA SER A 22 -8.29 47.47 30.93
C SER A 22 -8.44 47.67 29.44
N GLU A 23 -7.61 48.54 28.90
CA GLU A 23 -7.62 49.13 27.56
C GLU A 23 -7.44 48.08 26.43
N ASP A 24 -8.06 46.91 26.54
CA ASP A 24 -7.94 45.79 25.62
C ASP A 24 -8.90 45.88 24.43
N TYR A 25 -9.64 46.98 24.29
CA TYR A 25 -10.26 47.31 23.02
C TYR A 25 -9.17 47.83 22.09
N GLY A 26 -8.94 47.10 21.02
CA GLY A 26 -8.00 47.44 19.96
C GLY A 26 -8.61 47.09 18.61
N GLU A 27 -7.82 47.26 17.56
CA GLU A 27 -8.21 46.86 16.21
C GLU A 27 -7.04 46.21 15.48
N TRP A 28 -7.35 45.40 14.47
CA TRP A 28 -6.33 44.85 13.62
C TRP A 28 -5.69 45.96 12.79
N GLY A 29 -4.36 46.06 12.87
CA GLY A 29 -3.59 46.96 12.00
C GLY A 29 -3.67 46.57 10.53
N ASN A 30 -3.01 47.35 9.69
CA ASN A 30 -2.92 47.06 8.27
C ASN A 30 -2.16 45.74 8.01
N TRP A 31 -2.54 45.11 6.91
CA TRP A 31 -1.78 43.99 6.37
C TRP A 31 -0.37 44.43 5.99
N GLY A 32 0.63 43.68 6.45
CA GLY A 32 1.98 43.74 5.92
C GLY A 32 2.05 43.20 4.49
N ASP A 33 3.23 43.35 3.89
CA ASP A 33 3.50 42.85 2.54
C ASP A 33 3.46 41.32 2.48
N TRP A 34 3.18 40.79 1.30
CA TRP A 34 3.26 39.37 1.04
C TRP A 34 4.71 38.87 1.07
N SER A 35 4.92 37.71 1.68
CA SER A 35 6.17 36.97 1.60
C SER A 35 6.47 36.55 0.16
N LYS A 36 7.73 36.21 -0.11
CA LYS A 36 8.07 35.41 -1.29
C LYS A 36 7.40 34.04 -1.20
N CYS A 37 7.21 33.40 -2.36
CA CYS A 37 6.68 32.04 -2.43
C CYS A 37 7.60 31.09 -1.64
N SER A 38 7.01 30.19 -0.84
CA SER A 38 7.74 29.25 0.02
C SER A 38 8.59 28.25 -0.77
N VAL A 39 8.31 28.09 -2.08
CA VAL A 39 9.00 27.19 -2.98
C VAL A 39 9.60 27.94 -4.17
N THR A 40 10.67 27.38 -4.74
CA THR A 40 11.28 27.86 -5.99
C THR A 40 10.76 27.13 -7.23
N CYS A 41 9.97 26.06 -7.04
CA CYS A 41 9.38 25.23 -8.08
C CYS A 41 8.01 24.72 -7.60
N GLY A 42 7.08 24.42 -8.52
CA GLY A 42 5.78 23.85 -8.21
C GLY A 42 4.86 24.73 -7.34
N TYR A 43 4.03 24.06 -6.52
CA TYR A 43 3.04 24.64 -5.62
C TYR A 43 3.68 24.99 -4.28
N GLY A 44 3.39 26.18 -3.78
CA GLY A 44 3.75 26.59 -2.43
C GLY A 44 2.73 27.56 -1.87
N SER A 45 3.17 28.32 -0.88
CA SER A 45 2.35 29.31 -0.20
C SER A 45 3.09 30.62 -0.01
N ILE A 46 2.33 31.70 -0.02
CA ILE A 46 2.74 33.03 0.44
C ILE A 46 1.91 33.40 1.65
N HIS A 47 2.50 34.18 2.55
CA HIS A 47 1.80 34.67 3.73
C HIS A 47 2.03 36.16 3.94
N ARG A 48 1.08 36.79 4.60
CA ARG A 48 1.25 38.14 5.16
C ARG A 48 0.61 38.18 6.53
N ASN A 49 1.08 39.07 7.37
CA ASN A 49 0.62 39.21 8.74
C ASN A 49 0.05 40.60 9.00
N LYS A 50 -0.80 40.69 10.02
CA LYS A 50 -1.16 41.95 10.66
C LYS A 50 -1.18 41.74 12.17
N ASN A 51 -0.84 42.79 12.91
CA ASN A 51 -0.78 42.72 14.36
C ASN A 51 -1.98 43.45 14.95
N TRP A 52 -2.41 43.03 16.13
CA TRP A 52 -3.44 43.75 16.88
C TRP A 52 -2.83 44.98 17.55
N ILE A 53 -3.50 46.13 17.39
CA ILE A 53 -3.07 47.43 17.89
C ILE A 53 -4.07 47.90 18.96
N TYR A 54 -3.58 48.16 20.17
CA TYR A 54 -4.39 48.70 21.27
C TYR A 54 -4.75 50.17 21.04
N LYS A 55 -5.82 50.68 21.67
CA LYS A 55 -6.23 52.10 21.54
C LYS A 55 -5.15 53.10 21.97
N ASN A 56 -4.23 52.69 22.84
CA ASN A 56 -3.06 53.48 23.26
C ASN A 56 -1.93 53.50 22.22
N GLY A 57 -2.10 52.85 21.06
CA GLY A 57 -1.14 52.80 19.94
C GLY A 57 -0.06 51.73 20.08
N GLN A 58 -0.05 50.94 21.16
CA GLN A 58 0.90 49.85 21.33
C GLN A 58 0.54 48.65 20.43
N VAL A 59 1.56 48.06 19.81
CA VAL A 59 1.41 46.84 19.00
C VAL A 59 1.55 45.63 19.92
N SER A 60 0.53 44.77 19.93
CA SER A 60 0.55 43.53 20.69
C SER A 60 1.37 42.43 19.98
N ASN A 61 1.59 41.32 20.69
CA ASN A 61 2.14 40.09 20.11
C ASN A 61 1.08 39.23 19.37
N TYR A 62 -0.20 39.59 19.44
CA TYR A 62 -1.24 38.90 18.70
C TYR A 62 -1.13 39.20 17.22
N THR A 63 -0.77 38.17 16.46
CA THR A 63 -0.53 38.24 15.02
C THR A 63 -1.57 37.39 14.30
N TYR A 64 -2.17 37.95 13.27
CA TYR A 64 -3.05 37.21 12.37
C TYR A 64 -2.35 37.03 11.03
N SER A 65 -2.24 35.77 10.58
CA SER A 65 -1.57 35.40 9.33
C SER A 65 -2.60 34.95 8.31
N MET A 66 -2.53 35.54 7.12
CA MET A 66 -3.26 35.06 5.94
C MET A 66 -2.29 34.29 5.06
N ILE A 67 -2.62 33.03 4.76
CA ILE A 67 -1.83 32.14 3.91
C ILE A 67 -2.64 31.87 2.65
N VAL A 68 -2.02 32.06 1.49
CA VAL A 68 -2.63 31.73 0.18
C VAL A 68 -1.63 30.97 -0.67
N GLU A 69 -2.14 30.25 -1.66
CA GLU A 69 -1.32 29.44 -2.57
C GLU A 69 -0.56 30.31 -3.57
N CYS A 70 0.64 29.87 -3.94
CA CYS A 70 1.41 30.39 -5.06
C CYS A 70 1.84 29.25 -5.98
N TRP A 71 1.96 29.54 -7.28
CA TRP A 71 2.49 28.60 -8.27
C TRP A 71 3.64 29.22 -9.03
N THR A 72 4.72 28.46 -9.19
CA THR A 72 5.89 28.88 -9.96
C THR A 72 5.91 28.21 -11.33
N LYS A 73 6.44 28.88 -12.35
CA LYS A 73 6.52 28.33 -13.71
C LYS A 73 7.50 27.16 -13.84
N LYS A 74 8.36 26.95 -12.85
CA LYS A 74 9.37 25.89 -12.85
C LYS A 74 8.78 24.64 -12.20
N ALA A 75 8.73 23.54 -12.94
CA ALA A 75 8.38 22.24 -12.36
C ALA A 75 9.48 21.78 -11.39
N CYS A 76 9.08 21.09 -10.31
CA CYS A 76 10.06 20.55 -9.37
C CYS A 76 10.71 19.28 -9.94
N PRO A 77 12.04 19.10 -9.78
CA PRO A 77 12.69 17.86 -10.14
C PRO A 77 12.08 16.70 -9.35
N VAL A 78 11.76 15.63 -10.06
CA VAL A 78 11.33 14.36 -9.46
C VAL A 78 12.43 13.36 -9.74
N ASP A 79 13.12 12.94 -8.68
CA ASP A 79 14.12 11.88 -8.77
C ASP A 79 13.42 10.53 -9.01
N GLY A 80 14.01 9.72 -9.89
CA GLY A 80 13.51 8.39 -10.22
C GLY A 80 13.58 7.44 -9.05
N GLY A 81 12.53 6.62 -8.92
CA GLY A 81 12.49 5.52 -7.96
C GLY A 81 12.26 4.18 -8.65
N TRP A 82 12.91 3.15 -8.10
CA TRP A 82 12.73 1.79 -8.57
C TRP A 82 11.33 1.27 -8.21
N THR A 83 10.68 0.59 -9.15
CA THR A 83 9.56 -0.29 -8.85
C THR A 83 10.04 -1.44 -7.96
N MET A 84 9.08 -2.16 -7.37
CA MET A 84 9.37 -3.47 -6.82
C MET A 84 9.96 -4.38 -7.91
N TRP A 85 10.83 -5.29 -7.48
CA TRP A 85 11.32 -6.35 -8.35
C TRP A 85 10.18 -7.24 -8.83
N THR A 86 10.27 -7.74 -10.06
CA THR A 86 9.46 -8.87 -10.49
C THR A 86 9.79 -10.09 -9.64
N ALA A 87 8.89 -11.08 -9.66
CA ALA A 87 9.26 -12.42 -9.24
C ALA A 87 10.47 -12.91 -10.05
N TRP A 88 11.24 -13.81 -9.44
CA TRP A 88 12.27 -14.56 -10.14
C TRP A 88 11.65 -15.39 -11.26
N SER A 89 12.30 -15.40 -12.43
CA SER A 89 11.93 -16.28 -13.53
C SER A 89 12.12 -17.73 -13.13
N ASP A 90 11.47 -18.63 -13.86
CA ASP A 90 11.80 -20.04 -13.83
C ASP A 90 13.32 -20.24 -14.07
N CYS A 91 13.89 -21.26 -13.43
CA CYS A 91 15.29 -21.60 -13.60
C CYS A 91 15.52 -22.14 -15.02
N THR A 92 16.61 -21.73 -15.69
CA THR A 92 16.91 -22.20 -17.05
C THR A 92 17.19 -23.71 -17.14
N ARG A 93 17.48 -24.37 -16.02
CA ARG A 93 17.74 -25.81 -15.93
C ARG A 93 17.15 -26.37 -14.65
N MET A 94 16.69 -27.61 -14.67
CA MET A 94 16.20 -28.30 -13.46
C MET A 94 17.31 -28.97 -12.64
N CYS A 95 18.51 -29.13 -13.22
CA CYS A 95 19.67 -29.69 -12.56
C CYS A 95 20.96 -29.16 -13.22
N GLY A 96 22.11 -29.47 -12.61
CA GLY A 96 23.44 -29.14 -13.14
C GLY A 96 23.78 -27.65 -13.11
N GLY A 97 23.03 -26.85 -12.34
CA GLY A 97 23.17 -25.40 -12.25
C GLY A 97 22.54 -24.65 -13.43
N GLY A 98 21.47 -23.92 -13.15
CA GLY A 98 20.84 -22.97 -14.05
C GLY A 98 20.90 -21.53 -13.52
N THR A 99 20.27 -20.62 -14.26
CA THR A 99 20.16 -19.20 -13.90
C THR A 99 18.69 -18.82 -13.82
N SER A 100 18.33 -18.04 -12.81
CA SER A 100 17.04 -17.38 -12.68
C SER A 100 17.25 -15.87 -12.70
N THR A 101 16.30 -15.13 -13.27
CA THR A 101 16.46 -13.69 -13.52
C THR A 101 15.25 -12.91 -13.01
N ARG A 102 15.45 -11.69 -12.54
CA ARG A 102 14.37 -10.76 -12.19
C ARG A 102 14.69 -9.35 -12.69
N THR A 103 13.66 -8.53 -12.86
CA THR A 103 13.79 -7.17 -13.38
C THR A 103 13.01 -6.17 -12.54
N ARG A 104 13.34 -4.88 -12.69
CA ARG A 104 12.62 -3.74 -12.12
C ARG A 104 12.74 -2.55 -13.04
N LEU A 105 11.84 -1.58 -12.90
CA LEU A 105 11.78 -0.40 -13.75
C LEU A 105 11.97 0.88 -12.93
N CYS A 106 12.52 1.93 -13.53
CA CYS A 106 12.68 3.23 -12.87
C CYS A 106 11.43 4.09 -13.08
N LEU A 107 10.31 3.69 -12.47
CA LEU A 107 8.98 4.29 -12.71
C LEU A 107 8.20 4.61 -11.43
N ALA A 108 8.80 4.43 -10.25
CA ALA A 108 8.13 4.58 -8.96
C ALA A 108 8.89 5.53 -8.02
N PRO A 109 8.94 6.86 -8.31
CA PRO A 109 8.30 7.55 -9.43
C PRO A 109 9.18 7.62 -10.69
N GLU A 110 8.60 7.99 -11.84
CA GLU A 110 9.37 8.24 -13.06
C GLU A 110 10.17 9.54 -12.93
N PRO A 111 11.48 9.53 -13.26
CA PRO A 111 12.29 10.74 -13.23
C PRO A 111 11.73 11.82 -14.16
N SER A 112 11.57 13.05 -13.66
CA SER A 112 11.09 14.16 -14.47
C SER A 112 11.67 15.50 -14.03
N SER A 113 11.49 16.53 -14.85
CA SER A 113 11.89 17.91 -14.56
C SER A 113 13.36 18.02 -14.11
N ASN A 114 14.24 17.26 -14.78
CA ASN A 114 15.67 17.21 -14.51
C ASN A 114 16.04 16.60 -13.13
N GLY A 115 15.17 15.76 -12.57
CA GLY A 115 15.51 14.88 -11.45
C GLY A 115 16.45 13.75 -11.87
N ARG A 116 17.09 13.12 -10.88
CA ARG A 116 18.09 12.07 -11.09
C ARG A 116 17.44 10.79 -11.57
N ASN A 117 18.13 10.04 -12.41
CA ASN A 117 17.69 8.70 -12.79
C ASN A 117 17.96 7.70 -11.65
N CYS A 118 17.37 6.51 -11.70
CA CYS A 118 17.59 5.49 -10.68
C CYS A 118 19.02 4.95 -10.70
N ASP A 119 19.63 4.86 -9.52
CA ASP A 119 20.96 4.27 -9.35
C ASP A 119 20.88 2.74 -9.17
N GLY A 120 21.73 2.01 -9.88
CA GLY A 120 21.83 0.54 -9.83
C GLY A 120 21.31 -0.16 -11.10
N TYR A 121 21.26 -1.50 -11.06
CA TYR A 121 20.88 -2.31 -12.23
C TYR A 121 19.36 -2.57 -12.30
N PRO A 122 18.78 -2.57 -13.51
CA PRO A 122 17.37 -2.90 -13.74
C PRO A 122 17.11 -4.41 -13.82
N ARG A 123 18.17 -5.24 -13.86
CA ARG A 123 18.11 -6.69 -13.98
C ARG A 123 19.09 -7.34 -13.02
N GLU A 124 18.67 -8.45 -12.46
CA GLU A 124 19.48 -9.29 -11.58
C GLU A 124 19.38 -10.76 -12.00
N GLU A 125 20.45 -11.50 -11.78
CA GLU A 125 20.54 -12.92 -12.08
C GLU A 125 21.10 -13.67 -10.86
N GLN A 126 20.58 -14.88 -10.61
CA GLN A 126 21.05 -15.76 -9.56
C GLN A 126 21.18 -17.20 -10.07
N GLN A 127 22.09 -17.97 -9.45
CA GLN A 127 22.16 -19.41 -9.70
C GLN A 127 20.99 -20.14 -9.03
N CYS A 128 20.49 -21.18 -9.69
CA CYS A 128 19.43 -22.05 -9.20
C CYS A 128 19.70 -23.50 -9.62
N ASN A 129 19.04 -24.45 -8.95
CA ASN A 129 19.07 -25.88 -9.31
C ASN A 129 20.48 -26.47 -9.48
N VAL A 130 21.34 -26.25 -8.49
CA VAL A 130 22.75 -26.72 -8.45
C VAL A 130 22.91 -28.21 -8.16
N ILE A 131 21.81 -28.94 -8.01
CA ILE A 131 21.82 -30.40 -7.79
C ILE A 131 22.32 -31.08 -9.05
N PHE A 132 23.14 -32.11 -8.92
CA PHE A 132 23.63 -32.88 -10.07
C PHE A 132 22.48 -33.49 -10.87
N CYS A 133 22.61 -33.49 -12.19
CA CYS A 133 21.68 -34.18 -13.05
C CYS A 133 21.85 -35.71 -12.95
N PRO A 134 20.80 -36.50 -13.25
CA PRO A 134 20.93 -37.94 -13.42
C PRO A 134 21.99 -38.27 -14.47
N VAL A 135 22.66 -39.41 -14.31
CA VAL A 135 23.64 -39.89 -15.28
C VAL A 135 22.90 -40.53 -16.46
N LEU A 136 23.31 -40.24 -17.68
CA LEU A 136 22.78 -40.91 -18.86
C LEU A 136 23.11 -42.42 -18.79
N PRO A 137 22.16 -43.34 -19.03
CA PRO A 137 22.44 -44.77 -19.05
C PRO A 137 23.42 -45.13 -20.19
N ASP A 138 24.45 -45.93 -19.88
CA ASP A 138 25.39 -46.41 -20.89
C ASP A 138 24.68 -47.34 -21.88
N ASN A 139 24.78 -47.03 -23.18
CA ASN A 139 24.15 -47.78 -24.28
C ASN A 139 22.62 -47.94 -24.17
N PHE A 140 21.90 -46.87 -23.79
CA PHE A 140 20.44 -46.88 -23.83
C PHE A 140 19.90 -47.24 -25.23
N ASP A 141 19.06 -48.28 -25.30
CA ASP A 141 18.44 -48.73 -26.54
C ASP A 141 17.20 -47.89 -26.85
N MET A 142 17.35 -46.93 -27.76
CA MET A 142 16.27 -46.06 -28.21
C MET A 142 15.13 -46.80 -28.92
N SER A 143 15.33 -48.05 -29.36
CA SER A 143 14.25 -48.84 -29.99
C SER A 143 13.15 -49.25 -29.00
N VAL A 144 13.39 -49.11 -27.69
CA VAL A 144 12.39 -49.33 -26.63
C VAL A 144 11.39 -48.19 -26.56
N CYS A 145 11.73 -47.00 -27.07
CA CYS A 145 10.87 -45.83 -27.05
C CYS A 145 9.73 -45.97 -28.05
N ASN A 146 8.52 -45.71 -27.59
CA ASN A 146 7.30 -45.79 -28.37
C ASN A 146 6.42 -44.54 -28.13
N ASP A 147 5.24 -44.49 -28.75
CA ASP A 147 4.32 -43.35 -28.66
C ASP A 147 3.76 -43.10 -27.23
N THR A 148 4.02 -43.98 -26.26
CA THR A 148 3.63 -43.84 -24.84
C THR A 148 4.80 -43.41 -23.94
N THR A 149 5.96 -43.13 -24.54
CA THR A 149 7.16 -42.66 -23.84
C THR A 149 7.44 -41.20 -24.18
N PHE A 150 7.85 -40.44 -23.17
CA PHE A 150 8.39 -39.09 -23.35
C PHE A 150 9.86 -39.18 -23.75
N ILE A 151 10.21 -38.62 -24.91
CA ILE A 151 11.59 -38.54 -25.38
C ILE A 151 12.23 -37.31 -24.75
N CYS A 152 13.29 -37.53 -23.96
CA CYS A 152 14.01 -36.42 -23.33
C CYS A 152 14.62 -35.48 -24.39
N LYS A 153 14.82 -34.20 -24.05
CA LYS A 153 15.26 -33.17 -25.02
C LYS A 153 16.64 -33.47 -25.62
N SER A 154 17.48 -34.17 -24.87
CA SER A 154 18.76 -34.70 -25.30
C SER A 154 18.68 -35.75 -26.44
N GLN A 155 17.50 -36.34 -26.68
CA GLN A 155 17.25 -37.40 -27.66
C GLN A 155 18.12 -38.66 -27.45
N ARG A 156 18.60 -38.87 -26.22
CA ARG A 156 19.47 -40.01 -25.86
C ARG A 156 18.82 -41.02 -24.93
N GLN A 157 17.66 -40.70 -24.39
CA GLN A 157 16.85 -41.61 -23.59
C GLN A 157 15.36 -41.24 -23.74
N CYS A 158 14.48 -42.14 -23.35
CA CYS A 158 13.07 -41.86 -23.13
C CYS A 158 12.63 -42.41 -21.77
N ILE A 159 11.56 -41.86 -21.23
CA ILE A 159 10.93 -42.27 -19.98
C ILE A 159 9.45 -42.56 -20.22
N SER A 160 8.79 -43.27 -19.30
CA SER A 160 7.32 -43.40 -19.38
C SER A 160 6.67 -42.03 -19.19
N GLU A 161 5.59 -41.74 -19.94
CA GLU A 161 4.78 -40.52 -19.75
C GLU A 161 4.21 -40.37 -18.33
N VAL A 162 4.15 -41.44 -17.53
CA VAL A 162 3.75 -41.35 -16.11
C VAL A 162 4.80 -40.64 -15.25
N PHE A 163 6.07 -40.67 -15.68
CA PHE A 163 7.19 -39.99 -15.03
C PHE A 163 7.49 -38.63 -15.66
N HIS A 164 6.66 -38.17 -16.60
CA HIS A 164 6.76 -36.83 -17.14
C HIS A 164 6.07 -35.87 -16.17
N CYS A 165 6.79 -34.85 -15.69
CA CYS A 165 6.29 -33.82 -14.79
C CYS A 165 5.77 -34.34 -13.44
N ASP A 166 6.47 -35.31 -12.85
CA ASP A 166 6.15 -35.90 -11.54
C ASP A 166 7.01 -35.31 -10.39
N ASN A 167 7.76 -34.25 -10.67
CA ASN A 167 8.81 -33.65 -9.83
C ASN A 167 9.99 -34.57 -9.53
N LYS A 168 10.26 -35.57 -10.39
CA LYS A 168 11.46 -36.41 -10.28
C LYS A 168 12.25 -36.39 -11.57
N LEU A 169 13.53 -36.08 -11.43
CA LEU A 169 14.47 -36.10 -12.53
C LEU A 169 14.78 -37.55 -12.94
N GLN A 170 14.19 -37.99 -14.05
CA GLN A 170 14.49 -39.23 -14.74
C GLN A 170 15.27 -38.98 -16.02
N CYS A 171 15.01 -37.87 -16.70
CA CYS A 171 15.87 -37.46 -17.80
C CYS A 171 17.22 -36.97 -17.25
N HIS A 172 18.33 -37.54 -17.73
CA HIS A 172 19.69 -37.03 -17.52
C HIS A 172 19.89 -35.52 -17.82
N ASP A 173 19.08 -34.93 -18.68
CA ASP A 173 19.08 -33.49 -19.00
C ASP A 173 17.99 -32.70 -18.27
N GLY A 174 17.21 -33.37 -17.40
CA GLY A 174 16.13 -32.80 -16.59
C GLY A 174 14.96 -32.24 -17.41
N SER A 175 14.82 -32.67 -18.67
CA SER A 175 13.82 -32.13 -19.59
C SER A 175 12.38 -32.53 -19.27
N ASP A 176 12.23 -33.65 -18.55
CA ASP A 176 10.98 -34.19 -18.03
C ASP A 176 10.31 -33.32 -16.97
N GLU A 177 11.06 -32.40 -16.36
CA GLU A 177 10.53 -31.51 -15.33
C GLU A 177 10.55 -30.04 -15.78
N LEU A 178 10.90 -29.74 -17.04
CA LEU A 178 11.00 -28.34 -17.49
C LEU A 178 9.63 -27.65 -17.46
N PRO A 179 9.52 -26.40 -16.94
CA PRO A 179 8.22 -25.77 -16.72
C PRO A 179 7.45 -25.53 -18.02
N ASP A 180 8.16 -25.26 -19.12
CA ASP A 180 7.56 -25.03 -20.43
C ASP A 180 7.04 -26.34 -21.07
N GLU A 181 7.67 -27.49 -20.81
CA GLU A 181 7.20 -28.80 -21.29
C GLU A 181 6.02 -29.30 -20.45
N CYS A 182 6.12 -29.15 -19.11
CA CYS A 182 5.04 -29.50 -18.20
C CYS A 182 3.79 -28.67 -18.37
N ARG A 183 3.92 -27.38 -18.73
CA ARG A 183 2.76 -26.54 -19.07
C ARG A 183 2.02 -27.07 -20.30
N LYS A 184 2.72 -27.57 -21.33
CA LYS A 184 2.08 -28.18 -22.51
C LYS A 184 1.42 -29.50 -22.18
N PHE A 185 2.10 -30.38 -21.44
CA PHE A 185 1.56 -31.67 -21.01
C PHE A 185 0.26 -31.51 -20.21
N ASN A 186 0.25 -30.61 -19.22
CA ASN A 186 -0.93 -30.32 -18.41
C ASN A 186 -2.08 -29.70 -19.22
N SER A 187 -1.79 -28.91 -20.26
CA SER A 187 -2.83 -28.33 -21.13
C SER A 187 -3.56 -29.37 -22.00
N LEU A 188 -2.91 -30.49 -22.33
CA LEU A 188 -3.53 -31.59 -23.09
C LEU A 188 -4.37 -32.50 -22.19
N ASN A 189 -3.89 -32.76 -20.97
CA ASN A 189 -4.56 -33.61 -19.98
C ASN A 189 -5.67 -32.90 -19.18
N SER A 190 -5.76 -31.56 -19.22
CA SER A 190 -6.83 -30.80 -18.55
C SER A 190 -8.20 -30.89 -19.24
N SER A 191 -8.35 -31.70 -20.29
CA SER A 191 -9.62 -31.95 -20.97
C SER A 191 -10.49 -33.03 -20.28
N GLY A 192 -10.02 -33.64 -19.18
CA GLY A 192 -10.72 -34.72 -18.50
C GLY A 192 -10.60 -34.75 -16.98
N SER A 193 -11.18 -33.77 -16.27
CA SER A 193 -11.59 -33.96 -14.85
C SER A 193 -12.65 -32.94 -14.40
N GLN A 194 -13.91 -33.22 -14.73
CA GLN A 194 -15.04 -32.62 -14.01
C GLN A 194 -15.15 -33.26 -12.62
N LEU A 195 -14.46 -32.72 -11.62
CA LEU A 195 -14.68 -33.07 -10.20
C LEU A 195 -14.29 -31.91 -9.27
N ASN A 196 -15.00 -30.79 -9.40
CA ASN A 196 -14.88 -29.62 -8.50
C ASN A 196 -16.24 -29.11 -8.02
N ILE A 197 -17.10 -30.00 -7.50
CA ILE A 197 -18.41 -29.63 -6.95
C ILE A 197 -18.42 -29.65 -5.40
N VAL A 198 -17.43 -30.27 -4.74
CA VAL A 198 -17.46 -30.42 -3.25
C VAL A 198 -16.68 -29.34 -2.50
N MET A 199 -15.78 -28.59 -3.15
CA MET A 199 -15.01 -27.51 -2.49
C MET A 199 -15.79 -26.20 -2.30
N ASN A 200 -16.80 -25.92 -3.13
CA ASN A 200 -17.54 -24.66 -3.09
C ASN A 200 -18.53 -24.57 -1.91
N ILE A 201 -19.04 -25.70 -1.40
CA ILE A 201 -20.04 -25.70 -0.33
C ILE A 201 -19.39 -25.41 1.04
N MET A 202 -18.16 -25.87 1.29
CA MET A 202 -17.46 -25.59 2.55
C MET A 202 -17.02 -24.12 2.67
N ILE A 203 -16.64 -23.47 1.57
CA ILE A 203 -16.24 -22.05 1.56
C ILE A 203 -17.43 -21.14 1.93
N ILE A 204 -18.64 -21.46 1.46
CA ILE A 204 -19.86 -20.69 1.76
C ILE A 204 -20.24 -20.77 3.26
N VAL A 205 -20.07 -21.95 3.88
CA VAL A 205 -20.36 -22.15 5.30
C VAL A 205 -19.34 -21.41 6.19
N ILE A 206 -18.06 -21.42 5.82
CA ILE A 206 -17.02 -20.70 6.56
C ILE A 206 -17.18 -19.17 6.41
N ALA A 207 -17.56 -18.69 5.22
CA ALA A 207 -17.80 -17.26 4.98
C ALA A 207 -18.99 -16.74 5.79
N THR A 208 -20.09 -17.50 5.89
CA THR A 208 -21.28 -17.08 6.65
C THR A 208 -21.03 -17.09 8.16
N LEU A 209 -20.26 -18.06 8.69
CA LEU A 209 -19.84 -18.08 10.10
C LEU A 209 -18.84 -16.95 10.43
N SER A 210 -17.95 -16.60 9.51
CA SER A 210 -16.98 -15.50 9.66
C SER A 210 -17.66 -14.13 9.74
N VAL A 211 -18.74 -13.92 8.97
CA VAL A 211 -19.49 -12.65 8.91
C VAL A 211 -20.26 -12.41 10.22
N ILE A 212 -20.78 -13.45 10.87
CA ILE A 212 -21.54 -13.34 12.14
C ILE A 212 -20.64 -12.96 13.33
N VAL A 213 -19.35 -13.32 13.30
CA VAL A 213 -18.41 -12.98 14.38
C VAL A 213 -17.96 -11.51 14.32
N ILE A 214 -17.85 -10.93 13.12
CA ILE A 214 -17.34 -9.56 12.92
C ILE A 214 -18.38 -8.50 13.32
N THR A 215 -19.68 -8.78 13.16
CA THR A 215 -20.75 -7.85 13.57
C THR A 215 -20.86 -7.67 15.10
N ASN A 216 -20.26 -8.57 15.88
CA ASN A 216 -20.29 -8.52 17.34
C ASN A 216 -19.02 -7.92 18.00
N HIS A 217 -18.10 -7.33 17.22
CA HIS A 217 -16.89 -6.73 17.78
C HIS A 217 -17.20 -5.42 18.54
N PRO A 218 -16.76 -5.25 19.80
CA PRO A 218 -17.13 -4.13 20.68
C PRO A 218 -16.68 -2.74 20.17
N HIS A 219 -15.74 -2.68 19.23
CA HIS A 219 -15.26 -1.41 18.64
C HIS A 219 -16.16 -0.81 17.54
N CYS A 220 -17.15 -1.56 17.02
CA CYS A 220 -18.10 -1.06 16.01
C CYS A 220 -19.46 -0.61 16.58
N ARG A 221 -19.63 -0.59 17.91
CA ARG A 221 -20.90 -0.21 18.56
C ARG A 221 -20.99 1.32 18.78
N ARG A 222 -20.85 2.11 17.71
CA ARG A 222 -21.09 3.57 17.78
C ARG A 222 -21.62 4.22 16.49
N ALA A 223 -22.32 3.47 15.65
CA ALA A 223 -22.94 4.00 14.43
C ALA A 223 -24.34 3.41 14.16
N GLN A 224 -25.18 3.28 15.19
CA GLN A 224 -26.53 2.70 15.05
C GLN A 224 -27.66 3.73 14.95
N ASP A 225 -27.36 5.04 14.85
CA ASP A 225 -28.40 6.09 14.81
C ASP A 225 -28.58 6.78 13.46
N LEU A 226 -27.88 6.38 12.39
CA LEU A 226 -28.22 6.84 11.04
C LEU A 226 -28.21 5.68 10.06
N LEU A 227 -29.31 5.53 9.31
CA LEU A 227 -29.46 4.65 8.16
C LEU A 227 -28.33 4.90 7.15
N VAL A 228 -27.25 4.13 7.21
CA VAL A 228 -26.17 4.15 6.22
C VAL A 228 -25.76 2.71 5.91
N ASP A 229 -25.85 2.34 4.64
CA ASP A 229 -25.36 1.06 4.12
C ASP A 229 -23.83 1.04 4.18
N ILE A 230 -23.25 0.11 4.96
CA ILE A 230 -21.81 -0.07 5.05
C ILE A 230 -21.43 -1.33 4.28
N THR A 231 -20.58 -1.20 3.27
CA THR A 231 -20.03 -2.32 2.50
C THR A 231 -18.56 -2.55 2.89
N TYR A 232 -18.18 -3.79 3.20
CA TYR A 232 -16.82 -4.14 3.63
C TYR A 232 -16.10 -4.95 2.54
N TYR A 233 -14.82 -4.67 2.30
CA TYR A 233 -13.93 -5.46 1.44
C TYR A 233 -12.78 -6.07 2.25
N ARG A 234 -12.48 -7.35 2.01
CA ARG A 234 -11.32 -8.07 2.58
C ARG A 234 -10.29 -8.29 1.47
N TYR A 235 -9.03 -7.90 1.69
CA TYR A 235 -7.89 -8.34 0.86
C TYR A 235 -7.07 -9.36 1.66
N GLN A 236 -6.78 -10.52 1.07
CA GLN A 236 -5.99 -11.58 1.70
C GLN A 236 -4.58 -11.56 1.10
N SER A 237 -3.60 -11.11 1.88
CA SER A 237 -2.17 -11.31 1.61
C SER A 237 -1.70 -12.55 2.36
N SER A 238 -0.86 -13.36 1.72
CA SER A 238 -0.60 -14.76 2.09
C SER A 238 0.43 -15.00 3.18
N ASP A 239 1.10 -13.99 3.76
CA ASP A 239 2.10 -14.25 4.80
C ASP A 239 2.04 -13.20 5.93
N GLU A 240 1.81 -13.70 7.15
CA GLU A 240 1.90 -13.02 8.45
C GLU A 240 1.07 -11.73 8.68
N GLY A 241 -0.22 -11.92 9.00
CA GLY A 241 -0.78 -11.40 10.26
C GLY A 241 -0.80 -9.88 10.55
N ILE A 242 -1.30 -9.04 9.65
CA ILE A 242 -1.89 -7.74 10.02
C ILE A 242 -3.18 -7.52 9.22
N TYR A 243 -4.32 -7.40 9.91
CA TYR A 243 -5.61 -7.10 9.29
C TYR A 243 -5.86 -5.59 9.38
N ASN A 244 -5.89 -4.90 8.23
CA ASN A 244 -6.34 -3.52 8.18
C ASN A 244 -7.87 -3.49 8.06
N VAL A 245 -8.54 -2.92 9.06
CA VAL A 245 -9.99 -2.73 9.03
C VAL A 245 -10.28 -1.34 8.46
N PHE A 246 -10.97 -1.30 7.33
CA PHE A 246 -11.42 -0.05 6.72
C PHE A 246 -12.90 0.16 7.03
N CYS A 247 -13.22 1.31 7.60
CA CYS A 247 -14.60 1.81 7.63
C CYS A 247 -14.74 2.80 6.48
N THR A 248 -15.68 2.54 5.57
CA THR A 248 -15.99 3.43 4.45
C THR A 248 -17.34 4.07 4.67
N GLU A 249 -17.39 5.39 4.54
CA GLU A 249 -18.63 6.14 4.42
C GLU A 249 -18.80 6.57 2.96
N THR A 250 -19.93 6.20 2.37
CA THR A 250 -20.35 6.62 1.02
C THR A 250 -21.33 7.78 1.13
N TYR A 251 -20.95 8.93 0.57
CA TYR A 251 -21.85 10.04 0.33
C TYR A 251 -22.05 10.17 -1.18
N ASN A 252 -23.29 10.37 -1.64
CA ASN A 252 -23.71 10.48 -3.05
C ASN A 252 -22.64 11.15 -3.94
N ASP A 253 -21.76 10.33 -4.53
CA ASP A 253 -20.68 10.65 -5.49
C ASP A 253 -19.20 10.68 -5.00
N TYR A 254 -18.89 10.35 -3.74
CA TYR A 254 -17.50 10.05 -3.33
C TYR A 254 -17.39 9.09 -2.12
N THR A 255 -16.31 8.29 -2.13
CA THR A 255 -16.02 7.28 -1.09
C THR A 255 -14.88 7.78 -0.19
N VAL A 256 -15.12 7.90 1.12
CA VAL A 256 -14.07 8.23 2.09
C VAL A 256 -13.72 6.97 2.87
N SER A 257 -12.48 6.50 2.74
CA SER A 257 -11.97 5.32 3.42
C SER A 257 -11.01 5.74 4.53
N LYS A 258 -11.31 5.39 5.78
CA LYS A 258 -10.39 5.61 6.90
C LYS A 258 -9.79 4.28 7.34
N LEU A 259 -8.45 4.20 7.31
CA LEU A 259 -7.70 3.10 7.88
C LEU A 259 -7.86 3.14 9.40
N VAL A 260 -8.45 2.11 9.99
CA VAL A 260 -8.46 1.92 11.44
C VAL A 260 -7.40 0.84 11.72
N ALA A 261 -6.27 1.29 12.26
CA ALA A 261 -5.21 0.41 12.77
C ALA A 261 -5.62 -0.22 14.10
#